data_AF-G9YDV3-F1
#
_entry.id   AF-G9YDV3-F1
#
_cell.length_a   1.000
_cell.length_b   1.000
_cell.length_c   1.000
_cell.angle_alpha   90.00
_cell.angle_beta   90.00
_cell.angle_gamma   90.00
#
_symmetry.space_group_name_H-M   'P 1'
#
loop_
_entity.id
_entity.type
_entity.pdbx_description
1 polymer ?
#
loop_
_entity_poly.entity_id
_entity_poly.type
_entity_poly.pdbx_seq_one_letter_code
_entity_poly.pdbx_strand_id
1 'polypeptide(L)'
;MKFIGKDNGRMTELKFLYSAVDALSNNENITVTDFLALSAFVTSEKLDLESYKSGREEGGEELSKDSEAYLDLLHRMAADLSYTGAGIENAVHSAQSTASWAFYHWGLDKE
;
A
#
# COMPACT_ATOMS: atom_id res chain seq x y z
N MET A 1 -15.44 -9.03 -7.90
CA MET A 1 -14.06 -9.15 -7.37
C MET A 1 -14.09 -10.11 -6.18
N LYS A 2 -13.22 -11.13 -6.15
CA LYS A 2 -13.03 -11.95 -4.95
C LYS A 2 -12.19 -11.12 -4.00
N PHE A 3 -12.78 -10.65 -2.90
CA PHE A 3 -12.01 -10.32 -1.71
C PHE A 3 -11.28 -11.61 -1.30
N ILE A 4 -10.00 -11.70 -1.65
CA ILE A 4 -9.16 -12.80 -1.22
C ILE A 4 -8.95 -12.60 0.29
N GLY A 5 -9.53 -13.51 1.08
CA GLY A 5 -9.16 -13.78 2.47
C GLY A 5 -9.91 -12.99 3.54
N LYS A 6 -10.99 -13.60 4.05
CA LYS A 6 -11.40 -13.47 5.46
C LYS A 6 -10.15 -13.61 6.35
N ASP A 7 -9.89 -12.58 7.13
CA ASP A 7 -8.92 -12.45 8.23
C ASP A 7 -7.41 -12.62 7.92
N ASN A 8 -7.01 -13.37 6.88
CA ASN A 8 -5.58 -13.57 6.50
C ASN A 8 -5.18 -13.02 5.11
N GLY A 9 -6.15 -12.58 4.30
CA GLY A 9 -5.86 -12.04 2.95
C GLY A 9 -5.13 -10.70 2.99
N ARG A 10 -5.46 -9.86 3.98
CA ARG A 10 -4.97 -8.48 4.09
C ARG A 10 -3.54 -8.37 4.61
N MET A 11 -3.15 -9.28 5.50
CA MET A 11 -1.76 -9.48 5.89
C MET A 11 -0.94 -9.92 4.69
N THR A 12 -1.53 -10.72 3.79
CA THR A 12 -0.89 -11.13 2.53
C THR A 12 -0.73 -9.95 1.58
N GLU A 13 -1.74 -9.08 1.47
CA GLU A 13 -1.70 -7.84 0.67
C GLU A 13 -0.61 -6.88 1.17
N LEU A 14 -0.53 -6.64 2.49
CA LEU A 14 0.53 -5.81 3.05
C LEU A 14 1.92 -6.44 2.89
N LYS A 15 2.06 -7.75 3.15
CA LYS A 15 3.32 -8.49 2.92
C LYS A 15 3.74 -8.41 1.46
N PHE A 16 2.80 -8.52 0.54
CA PHE A 16 3.04 -8.37 -0.89
C PHE A 16 3.48 -6.95 -1.24
N LEU A 17 2.76 -5.93 -0.78
CA LEU A 17 3.08 -4.52 -1.03
C LEU A 17 4.46 -4.16 -0.47
N TYR A 18 4.75 -4.57 0.77
CA TYR A 18 6.06 -4.43 1.39
C TYR A 18 7.14 -5.12 0.55
N SER A 19 6.96 -6.39 0.21
CA SER A 19 7.95 -7.14 -0.58
C SER A 19 8.19 -6.53 -1.96
N ALA A 20 7.14 -6.05 -2.62
CA ALA A 20 7.22 -5.44 -3.94
C ALA A 20 7.96 -4.10 -3.90
N VAL A 21 7.65 -3.23 -2.93
CA VAL A 21 8.32 -1.94 -2.81
C VAL A 21 9.75 -2.07 -2.28
N ASP A 22 10.01 -3.04 -1.40
CA ASP A 22 11.34 -3.33 -0.88
C ASP A 22 12.26 -3.92 -1.97
N ALA A 23 11.77 -4.88 -2.75
CA ALA A 23 12.50 -5.42 -3.89
C ALA A 23 12.80 -4.34 -4.94
N LEU A 24 11.83 -3.45 -5.19
CA LEU A 24 12.03 -2.35 -6.14
C LEU A 24 13.03 -1.32 -5.61
N SER A 25 12.91 -0.94 -4.34
CA SER A 25 13.81 0.02 -3.69
C SER A 25 15.26 -0.47 -3.60
N ASN A 26 15.47 -1.78 -3.55
CA ASN A 26 16.81 -2.38 -3.52
C ASN A 26 17.39 -2.62 -4.93
N ASN A 27 16.64 -2.31 -5.98
CA ASN A 27 17.12 -2.41 -7.36
C ASN A 27 18.00 -1.19 -7.70
N GLU A 28 19.20 -1.43 -8.24
CA GLU A 28 20.13 -0.38 -8.64
C GLU A 28 19.60 0.52 -9.77
N ASN A 29 18.64 0.03 -10.57
CA ASN A 29 18.01 0.77 -11.66
C ASN A 29 16.48 0.63 -11.61
N ILE A 30 15.82 1.51 -10.85
CA ILE A 30 14.37 1.65 -10.88
C ILE A 30 13.96 2.27 -12.22
N THR A 31 13.17 1.55 -13.01
CA THR A 31 12.68 2.10 -14.29
C THR A 31 11.41 2.92 -14.08
N VAL A 32 11.12 3.81 -15.04
CA VAL A 32 9.84 4.53 -15.09
C VAL A 32 8.66 3.55 -15.13
N THR A 33 8.81 2.41 -15.78
CA THR A 33 7.77 1.38 -15.85
C THR A 33 7.50 0.77 -14.48
N ASP A 34 8.54 0.46 -13.71
CA ASP A 34 8.38 -0.08 -12.36
C ASP A 34 7.70 0.93 -11.43
N PHE A 35 8.13 2.19 -11.49
CA PHE A 35 7.51 3.28 -10.76
C PHE A 35 6.02 3.45 -11.11
N LEU A 36 5.68 3.43 -12.39
CA LEU A 36 4.30 3.54 -12.86
C LEU A 36 3.46 2.33 -12.43
N ALA A 37 4.03 1.12 -12.46
CA ALA A 37 3.35 -0.09 -12.03
C ALA A 37 3.04 -0.04 -10.52
N LEU A 38 4.01 0.34 -9.70
CA LEU A 38 3.81 0.52 -8.25
C LEU A 38 2.75 1.61 -7.97
N SER A 39 2.87 2.76 -8.64
CA SER A 39 1.93 3.88 -8.48
C SER A 39 0.51 3.50 -8.87
N ALA A 40 0.35 2.76 -9.97
CA ALA A 40 -0.94 2.26 -10.43
C ALA A 40 -1.53 1.25 -9.44
N PHE A 41 -0.72 0.32 -8.92
CA PHE A 41 -1.15 -0.65 -7.91
C PHE A 41 -1.65 0.04 -6.65
N VAL A 42 -0.83 0.90 -6.04
CA VAL A 42 -1.18 1.62 -4.80
C VAL A 42 -2.44 2.47 -5.01
N THR A 43 -2.54 3.16 -6.15
CA THR A 43 -3.72 3.98 -6.47
C THR A 43 -4.98 3.15 -6.65
N SER A 44 -4.89 2.02 -7.36
CA SER A 44 -6.04 1.13 -7.60
C SER A 44 -6.56 0.55 -6.29
N GLU A 45 -5.68 -0.03 -5.47
CA GLU A 45 -6.06 -0.60 -4.17
C GLU A 45 -6.67 0.44 -3.23
N LYS A 46 -6.11 1.66 -3.23
CA LYS A 46 -6.67 2.77 -2.46
C LYS A 46 -8.09 3.09 -2.89
N LEU A 47 -8.32 3.27 -4.20
CA LEU A 47 -9.64 3.61 -4.74
C LEU A 47 -10.68 2.50 -4.50
N ASP A 48 -10.28 1.25 -4.60
CA ASP A 48 -11.14 0.10 -4.31
C ASP A 48 -11.54 0.07 -2.83
N LEU A 49 -10.60 0.36 -1.93
CA LEU A 49 -10.86 0.38 -0.49
C LEU A 49 -11.66 1.62 -0.03
N GLU A 50 -11.43 2.78 -0.65
CA GLU A 50 -12.28 3.98 -0.48
C GLU A 50 -13.71 3.70 -0.91
N SER A 51 -13.89 3.07 -2.09
CA SER A 51 -15.22 2.70 -2.60
C SER A 51 -15.91 1.69 -1.68
N TYR A 52 -15.16 0.72 -1.16
CA TYR A 52 -15.68 -0.23 -0.19
C TYR A 52 -16.11 0.46 1.12
N LYS A 53 -15.32 1.43 1.60
CA LYS A 53 -15.65 2.22 2.79
C LYS A 53 -16.94 3.00 2.59
N SER A 54 -17.07 3.73 1.49
CA SER A 54 -18.29 4.49 1.19
C SER A 54 -19.54 3.61 1.15
N GLY A 55 -19.45 2.43 0.52
CA GLY A 55 -20.57 1.48 0.49
C GLY A 55 -20.97 0.94 1.87
N ARG A 56 -20.04 0.82 2.82
CA ARG A 56 -20.36 0.43 4.21
C ARG A 56 -20.97 1.57 5.01
N GLU A 57 -20.44 2.78 4.86
CA GLU A 57 -20.96 3.98 5.54
C GLU A 57 -22.40 4.27 5.11
N GLU A 58 -22.73 4.10 3.83
CA GLU A 58 -24.12 4.15 3.33
C GLU A 58 -25.04 3.10 3.97
N GLY A 59 -24.47 1.94 4.33
CA GLY A 59 -25.15 0.86 5.05
C GLY A 59 -25.19 1.01 6.57
N GLY A 60 -24.60 2.08 7.13
CA GLY A 60 -24.50 2.31 8.57
C GLY A 60 -23.45 1.46 9.27
N GLU A 61 -22.49 0.91 8.53
CA GLU A 61 -21.39 0.11 9.05
C GLU A 61 -20.05 0.84 8.90
N GLU A 62 -19.17 0.69 9.88
CA GLU A 62 -17.81 1.21 9.82
C GLU A 62 -16.84 0.19 9.20
N LEU A 63 -15.72 0.69 8.68
CA LEU A 63 -14.61 -0.18 8.30
C LEU A 63 -14.01 -0.83 9.54
N SER A 64 -13.46 -2.03 9.40
CA SER A 64 -12.61 -2.59 10.45
C SER A 64 -11.37 -1.74 10.66
N LYS A 65 -10.90 -1.59 11.91
CA LYS A 65 -9.68 -0.83 12.25
C LYS A 65 -8.47 -1.17 11.38
N ASP A 66 -8.27 -2.45 11.07
CA ASP A 66 -7.15 -2.89 10.22
C ASP A 66 -7.29 -2.39 8.77
N SER A 67 -8.51 -2.33 8.26
CA SER A 67 -8.78 -1.76 6.93
C SER A 67 -8.61 -0.24 6.93
N GLU A 68 -8.97 0.44 8.02
CA GLU A 68 -8.70 1.88 8.14
C GLU A 68 -7.20 2.15 8.17
N ALA A 69 -6.45 1.34 8.91
CA ALA A 69 -5.00 1.43 9.00
C ALA A 69 -4.32 1.14 7.65
N TYR A 70 -4.82 0.14 6.91
CA TYR A 70 -4.34 -0.15 5.55
C TYR A 70 -4.70 0.94 4.55
N LEU A 71 -5.90 1.52 4.65
CA LEU A 71 -6.28 2.66 3.82
C LEU A 71 -5.39 3.89 4.11
N ASP A 72 -5.10 4.18 5.38
CA ASP A 72 -4.16 5.25 5.77
C ASP A 72 -2.75 5.00 5.20
N LEU A 73 -2.27 3.75 5.24
CA LEU A 73 -1.01 3.37 4.60
C LEU A 73 -1.03 3.68 3.09
N LEU A 74 -2.07 3.23 2.39
CA LEU A 74 -2.20 3.45 0.94
C LEU A 74 -2.28 4.94 0.59
N HIS A 75 -2.92 5.76 1.42
CA HIS A 75 -2.91 7.22 1.26
C HIS A 75 -1.50 7.81 1.38
N ARG A 76 -0.74 7.41 2.40
CA ARG A 76 0.63 7.90 2.61
C ARG A 76 1.55 7.47 1.48
N MET A 77 1.49 6.20 1.07
CA MET A 77 2.29 5.71 -0.05
C MET A 77 1.92 6.38 -1.37
N ALA A 78 0.63 6.62 -1.64
CA ALA A 78 0.22 7.37 -2.81
C ALA A 78 0.74 8.82 -2.79
N ALA A 79 0.80 9.45 -1.61
CA ALA A 79 1.39 10.78 -1.45
C ALA A 79 2.91 10.75 -1.71
N ASP A 80 3.64 9.79 -1.14
CA ASP A 80 5.07 9.59 -1.38
C ASP A 80 5.39 9.42 -2.87
N LEU A 81 4.62 8.56 -3.56
CA LEU A 81 4.79 8.28 -4.99
C LEU A 81 4.39 9.46 -5.89
N SER A 82 3.54 10.37 -5.41
CA SER A 82 3.17 11.57 -6.15
C SER A 82 4.28 12.64 -6.16
N TYR A 83 5.21 12.58 -5.20
CA TYR A 83 6.26 13.57 -5.04
C TYR A 83 7.56 13.16 -5.74
N THR A 84 7.62 13.38 -7.05
CA THR A 84 8.80 13.01 -7.88
C THR A 84 9.83 14.14 -8.04
N GLY A 85 9.70 15.24 -7.29
CA GLY A 85 10.57 16.43 -7.43
C GLY A 85 12.07 16.15 -7.25
N ALA A 86 12.42 15.13 -6.47
CA ALA A 86 13.79 14.67 -6.26
C ALA A 86 14.16 13.42 -7.10
N GLY A 87 13.31 12.97 -8.02
CA GLY A 87 13.49 11.72 -8.78
C GLY A 87 12.52 10.62 -8.35
N ILE A 88 12.27 9.65 -9.25
CA ILE A 88 11.36 8.53 -9.00
C ILE A 88 11.93 7.57 -7.97
N GLU A 89 13.25 7.46 -7.89
CA GLU A 89 13.98 6.63 -6.94
C GLU A 89 13.70 7.10 -5.51
N ASN A 90 13.75 8.42 -5.29
CA ASN A 90 13.43 9.02 -4.00
C ASN A 90 11.95 8.84 -3.62
N ALA A 91 11.04 8.90 -4.59
CA ALA A 91 9.63 8.63 -4.36
C ALA A 91 9.39 7.17 -3.95
N VAL A 92 10.05 6.21 -4.62
CA VAL A 92 10.00 4.79 -4.27
C VAL A 92 10.64 4.52 -2.90
N HIS A 93 11.78 5.13 -2.59
CA HIS A 93 12.41 5.00 -1.26
C HIS A 93 11.54 5.55 -0.13
N SER A 94 10.84 6.66 -0.37
CA SER A 94 9.90 7.22 0.61
C SER A 94 8.73 6.27 0.84
N ALA A 95 8.14 5.75 -0.24
CA ALA A 95 7.08 4.75 -0.16
C ALA A 95 7.54 3.45 0.53
N GLN A 96 8.79 3.02 0.29
CA GLN A 96 9.40 1.87 0.95
C GLN A 96 9.58 2.10 2.45
N SER A 97 9.99 3.29 2.85
CA SER A 97 10.13 3.66 4.27
C SER A 97 8.77 3.61 4.98
N THR A 98 7.73 4.13 4.33
CA THR A 98 6.35 4.10 4.81
C THR A 98 5.83 2.66 4.94
N ALA A 99 6.03 1.82 3.91
CA ALA A 99 5.65 0.41 3.95
C ALA A 99 6.40 -0.38 5.01
N SER A 100 7.71 -0.15 5.15
CA SER A 100 8.55 -0.78 6.18
C SER A 100 8.08 -0.44 7.57
N TRP A 101 7.78 0.84 7.84
CA TRP A 101 7.24 1.26 9.12
C TRP A 101 5.96 0.49 9.46
N ALA A 102 5.00 0.40 8.51
CA ALA A 102 3.76 -0.33 8.74
C ALA A 102 3.99 -1.83 8.96
N PHE A 103 4.87 -2.45 8.16
CA PHE A 103 5.22 -3.87 8.26
C PHE A 103 5.76 -4.24 9.64
N TYR A 104 6.74 -3.49 10.15
CA TYR A 104 7.31 -3.72 11.48
C TYR A 104 6.37 -3.30 12.60
N HIS A 105 5.61 -2.21 12.43
CA HIS A 105 4.66 -1.75 13.43
C HIS A 105 3.54 -2.76 13.67
N TRP A 106 3.13 -3.49 12.63
CA TRP A 106 2.12 -4.56 12.74
C TRP A 106 2.73 -5.93 13.04
N GLY A 107 4.04 -6.02 13.30
CA GLY A 107 4.71 -7.24 13.73
C GLY A 107 4.75 -8.35 12.67
N LEU A 108 4.73 -7.98 11.39
CA LEU A 108 4.68 -8.93 10.27
C LEU A 108 6.00 -9.66 10.02
N ASP A 109 7.07 -9.20 10.67
CA ASP A 109 8.42 -9.75 10.66
C ASP A 109 8.59 -11.00 11.54
N LYS A 110 7.61 -11.29 12.40
CA LYS A 110 7.70 -12.33 13.44
C LYS A 110 7.00 -13.65 13.08
N GLU A 111 6.45 -13.75 11.87
CA GLU A 111 5.91 -14.99 11.28
C GLU A 111 6.97 -15.71 10.44
#